data_AF-A0A6N7GJC2-F1
#
_entry.id   AF-A0A6N7GJC2-F1
#
_cell.length_a   1.000
_cell.length_b   1.000
_cell.length_c   1.000
_cell.angle_alpha   90.00
_cell.angle_beta   90.00
_cell.angle_gamma   90.00
#
_symmetry.space_group_name_H-M   'P 1'
#
loop_
_entity.id
_entity.type
_entity.pdbx_description
1 polymer ?
#
loop_
_entity_poly.entity_id
_entity_poly.type
_entity_poly.pdbx_seq_one_letter_code
_entity_poly.pdbx_strand_id
1 'polypeptide(L)' 'MGHGVQVQDLPGIGKRYDLDLGQRAGRISVVVRNDGNRDLYVFTGQSGDPTAVVELTEEQARKLGALLGGTFFEG' A
#
# COMPACT_ATOMS: atom_id res chain seq x y z
N MET A 1 -4.84 -19.00 -4.40
CA MET A 1 -3.70 -18.12 -4.08
C MET A 1 -4.05 -16.72 -4.55
N GLY A 2 -4.39 -15.82 -3.63
CA GLY A 2 -4.37 -14.35 -3.78
C GLY A 2 -5.16 -13.68 -4.92
N HIS A 3 -6.48 -13.85 -5.01
CA HIS A 3 -7.29 -12.86 -5.75
C HIS A 3 -7.44 -11.62 -4.86
N GLY A 4 -6.61 -10.60 -5.07
CA GLY A 4 -6.72 -9.34 -4.33
C GLY A 4 -5.52 -8.41 -4.41
N VAL A 5 -4.32 -8.90 -4.72
CA VAL A 5 -3.12 -8.06 -4.86
C VAL A 5 -2.45 -8.28 -6.22
N GLN A 6 -2.33 -7.21 -7.01
CA GLN A 6 -1.51 -7.20 -8.23
C GLN A 6 -0.12 -6.66 -7.92
N VAL A 7 0.92 -7.21 -8.56
CA VAL A 7 2.31 -6.81 -8.33
C VAL A 7 2.91 -6.29 -9.63
N GLN A 8 3.62 -5.17 -9.57
CA GLN A 8 4.31 -4.56 -10.71
C GLN A 8 5.71 -4.11 -10.31
N ASP A 9 6.72 -4.54 -11.05
CA ASP A 9 8.07 -3.99 -10.94
C ASP A 9 8.12 -2.56 -11.50
N LEU A 10 8.80 -1.66 -10.79
CA LEU A 10 9.03 -0.28 -11.18
C LEU A 10 10.54 -0.06 -11.36
N PRO A 11 11.07 -0.16 -12.59
CA PRO A 11 12.50 -0.01 -12.87
C PRO A 11 13.07 1.29 -12.29
N GLY A 12 14.14 1.17 -11.50
CA GLY A 12 14.80 2.31 -10.83
C GLY A 12 14.11 2.81 -9.56
N ILE A 13 12.85 2.41 -9.29
CA ILE A 13 12.08 2.88 -8.13
C ILE A 13 11.92 1.76 -7.11
N GLY A 14 11.48 0.57 -7.52
CA GLY A 14 11.22 -0.57 -6.63
C GLY A 14 10.08 -1.46 -7.12
N LYS A 15 9.11 -1.76 -6.24
CA LYS A 15 7.97 -2.64 -6.55
C LYS A 15 6.66 -2.04 -6.06
N ARG A 16 5.61 -2.08 -6.89
CA ARG A 16 4.25 -1.69 -6.53
C ARG A 16 3.37 -2.91 -6.26
N TYR A 17 2.54 -2.81 -5.22
CA TYR A 17 1.53 -3.77 -4.83
C TYR A 17 0.18 -3.08 -4.80
N ASP A 18 -0.75 -3.54 -5.61
CA ASP A 18 -2.07 -2.96 -5.81
C ASP A 18 -3.12 -3.86 -5.15
N LEU A 19 -3.65 -3.45 -4.01
CA LEU A 19 -4.72 -4.12 -3.27
C LEU A 19 -6.09 -3.57 -3.69
N ASP A 20 -6.89 -4.41 -4.35
CA ASP A 20 -8.28 -4.08 -4.67
C ASP A 20 -9.16 -4.22 -3.41
N LEU A 21 -9.81 -3.13 -3.01
CA LEU A 21 -10.74 -3.10 -1.88
C LEU A 21 -12.19 -3.38 -2.31
N GLY A 22 -12.43 -3.60 -3.60
CA GLY A 22 -13.73 -3.79 -4.22
C GLY A 22 -14.35 -2.49 -4.74
N GLN A 23 -15.35 -2.65 -5.62
CA GLN A 23 -15.93 -1.55 -6.43
C GLN A 23 -16.39 -0.31 -5.65
N ARG A 24 -16.72 -0.46 -4.36
CA ARG A 24 -17.18 0.65 -3.50
C ARG A 24 -16.08 1.25 -2.63
N ALA A 25 -15.01 0.52 -2.35
CA ALA A 25 -13.93 0.96 -1.45
C ALA A 25 -12.66 1.40 -2.19
N GLY A 26 -12.56 1.11 -3.50
CA GLY A 26 -11.46 1.58 -4.34
C GLY A 26 -10.23 0.69 -4.25
N ARG A 27 -9.04 1.27 -4.25
CA ARG A 27 -7.76 0.55 -4.29
C ARG A 27 -6.74 1.20 -3.36
N ILE A 28 -5.88 0.40 -2.75
CA ILE A 28 -4.65 0.87 -2.12
C ILE A 28 -3.47 0.37 -2.93
N SER A 29 -2.58 1.29 -3.32
CA SER A 29 -1.30 0.92 -3.92
C SER A 29 -0.17 1.19 -2.94
N VAL A 30 0.73 0.24 -2.78
CA VAL A 30 1.93 0.38 -1.94
C VAL A 30 3.15 0.25 -2.84
N VAL A 31 3.97 1.30 -2.90
CA VAL A 31 5.28 1.24 -3.55
C VAL A 31 6.33 1.01 -2.49
N VAL A 32 7.03 -0.12 -2.56
CA VAL A 32 8.25 -0.36 -1.79
C VAL A 32 9.41 0.12 -2.64
N ARG A 33 10.05 1.21 -2.21
CA ARG A 33 11.17 1.82 -2.91
C ARG A 33 12.47 1.07 -2.64
N ASN A 34 13.45 1.25 -3.53
CA ASN A 34 14.78 0.65 -3.41
C ASN A 34 15.57 1.14 -2.18
N ASP A 35 15.25 2.33 -1.66
CA ASP A 35 15.85 2.89 -0.44
C ASP A 35 15.17 2.41 0.85
N GLY A 36 14.19 1.52 0.73
CA GLY A 36 13.43 0.99 1.86
C GLY A 36 12.26 1.87 2.29
N ASN A 37 12.05 3.06 1.74
CA ASN A 37 10.83 3.82 2.06
C ASN A 37 9.61 3.23 1.33
N ARG A 38 8.42 3.52 1.86
CA ARG A 38 7.16 3.04 1.30
C ARG A 38 6.23 4.20 1.02
N ASP A 39 5.65 4.23 -0.17
CA ASP A 39 4.63 5.21 -0.53
C ASP A 39 3.27 4.50 -0.62
N LEU A 40 2.30 4.99 0.14
CA LEU A 40 0.95 4.45 0.21
C LEU A 40 -0.02 5.40 -0.51
N TYR A 41 -0.62 4.90 -1.59
CA TYR A 41 -1.58 5.64 -2.42
C TYR A 41 -2.98 5.10 -2.17
N VAL A 42 -3.90 5.99 -1.81
CA VAL A 42 -5.31 5.65 -1.56
C VAL A 42 -6.14 6.17 -2.71
N PHE A 43 -6.83 5.28 -3.41
CA PHE A 43 -7.76 5.60 -4.49
C PHE A 43 -9.18 5.38 -3.99
N THR A 44 -9.99 6.44 -3.94
CA THR A 44 -11.41 6.35 -3.60
C THR A 44 -12.27 6.68 -4.82
N GLY A 45 -13.41 5.99 -4.95
CA GLY A 45 -14.32 6.19 -6.08
C GLY A 45 -13.77 5.64 -7.41
N GLN A 46 -14.10 6.31 -8.51
CA GLN A 46 -13.76 5.90 -9.88
C GLN A 46 -12.62 6.75 -10.50
N SER A 47 -11.96 7.59 -9.69
CA SER A 47 -10.86 8.43 -10.17
C SER A 47 -9.61 7.60 -10.46
N GLY A 48 -8.89 7.96 -11.54
CA GLY A 48 -7.56 7.41 -11.83
C GLY A 48 -6.47 7.96 -10.91
N ASP A 49 -6.74 9.08 -10.24
CA ASP A 49 -5.79 9.75 -9.35
C ASP A 49 -6.01 9.37 -7.88
N PRO A 50 -4.93 9.27 -7.08
CA PRO A 50 -5.04 8.98 -5.67
C PRO A 50 -5.67 10.17 -4.92
N THR A 51 -6.60 9.85 -4.02
CA THR A 51 -7.18 10.82 -3.08
C THR A 51 -6.18 11.22 -1.99
N ALA A 52 -5.25 10.32 -1.65
CA ALA A 52 -4.18 10.59 -0.69
C ALA A 52 -2.91 9.83 -1.03
N VAL A 53 -1.78 10.42 -0.68
CA VAL A 53 -0.45 9.80 -0.73
C VAL A 53 0.23 10.01 0.61
N VAL A 54 0.79 8.93 1.17
CA VAL A 54 1.53 8.97 2.43
C VAL A 54 2.89 8.32 2.19
N GLU A 55 3.96 9.07 2.43
CA GLU A 55 5.31 8.53 2.45
C GLU A 55 5.64 8.05 3.86
N LEU A 56 6.20 6.86 3.95
CA LEU A 56 6.58 6.21 5.19
C LEU A 56 8.05 5.81 5.12
N THR A 57 8.80 6.12 6.18
CA THR A 57 10.10 5.50 6.37
C THR A 57 9.94 3.99 6.59
N GLU A 58 11.03 3.24 6.45
CA GLU A 58 11.01 1.81 6.75
C GLU A 58 10.46 1.49 8.15
N GLU A 59 10.85 2.27 9.16
CA GLU A 59 10.40 2.08 10.53
C GLU A 59 8.89 2.35 10.67
N GLN A 60 8.40 3.44 10.09
CA GLN A 60 6.97 3.79 10.13
C GLN A 60 6.12 2.74 9.40
N ALA A 61 6.57 2.28 8.24
CA ALA A 61 5.88 1.24 7.48
C ALA A 61 5.82 -0.09 8.24
N ARG A 62 6.90 -0.46 8.95
CA ARG A 62 6.94 -1.66 9.79
C ARG A 62 5.93 -1.58 10.94
N LYS A 63 5.87 -0.43 11.63
CA LYS A 63 4.88 -0.19 12.70
C LYS A 63 3.45 -0.25 12.17
N LEU A 64 3.17 0.40 11.03
CA LEU A 64 1.85 0.36 10.39
C LEU A 64 1.46 -1.06 9.97
N GLY A 65 2.36 -1.80 9.34
CA GLY A 65 2.11 -3.19 8.93
C GLY A 65 1.79 -4.10 10.11
N ALA A 66 2.46 -3.88 11.24
CA ALA A 66 2.20 -4.63 12.48
C ALA A 66 0.86 -4.24 13.14
N LEU A 67 0.42 -2.98 13.04
CA LEU A 67 -0.95 -2.59 13.42
C LEU A 67 -2.00 -3.26 12.53
N LEU A 68 -1.81 -3.23 11.21
CA LEU A 68 -2.72 -3.85 10.24
C LEU A 68 -2.77 -5.38 10.36
N GLY A 69 -1.64 -6.00 10.71
CA GLY A 69 -1.54 -7.44 10.98
C GLY A 69 -2.09 -7.88 12.33
N GLY A 70 -2.57 -6.95 13.16
CA GLY A 70 -3.11 -7.24 14.49
C GLY A 70 -2.07 -7.60 15.55
N THR A 71 -0.77 -7.46 15.28
CA THR A 71 0.29 -7.84 16.24
C THR A 71 0.55 -6.78 17.31
N PHE A 72 0.01 -5.57 17.14
CA PHE A 72 0.03 -4.49 18.13
C PHE A 72 -1.33 -4.23 18.79
N PHE A 73 -2.35 -5.02 18.46
CA PHE A 73 -3.70 -4.86 19.02
C PHE A 73 -3.95 -5.95 20.07
N GLU A 74 -3.86 -5.59 21.35
CA GLU A 74 -4.46 -6.35 22.44
C GLU A 74 -5.87 -5.78 22.67
N GLY A 75 -6.88 -6.58 22.35
CA GLY A 75 -8.29 -6.28 22.60
C GLY A 75 -8.91 -7.36 23.45
#